data_AF-A0AA96VI72-F1
#
_entry.id   AF-A0AA96VI72-F1
#
_cell.length_a   1.000
_cell.length_b   1.000
_cell.length_c   1.000
_cell.angle_alpha   90.00
_cell.angle_beta   90.00
_cell.angle_gamma   90.00
#
_symmetry.space_group_name_H-M   'P 1'
#
loop_
_entity.id
_entity.type
_entity.pdbx_description
1 polymer ?
#
loop_
_entity_poly.entity_id
_entity_poly.type
_entity_poly.pdbx_seq_one_letter_code
_entity_poly.pdbx_strand_id
1 'polypeptide(L)'
;MNIRLRNEIDLDGHLEVIDQTFSVEVKEKDGKLYLIYQNDEEEKVVIKCDENELVMTRFSNPKSIMRFVKKQEAIVTIPTPMGIQHFTTQTSLYQLSVEQQELILHYDLNGLENQQKFASYKMHIEWK
;
A
#
# COMPACT_ATOMS: atom_id res chain seq x y z
N MET A 1 -12.90 -14.46 6.78
CA MET A 1 -11.71 -14.20 5.95
C MET A 1 -11.15 -12.88 6.40
N ASN A 2 -9.85 -12.83 6.67
CA ASN A 2 -9.18 -11.67 7.20
C ASN A 2 -8.04 -11.27 6.27
N ILE A 3 -7.79 -9.97 6.18
CA ILE A 3 -6.56 -9.43 5.59
C ILE A 3 -5.57 -9.17 6.71
N ARG A 4 -4.34 -9.66 6.58
CA ARG A 4 -3.21 -9.31 7.43
C ARG A 4 -2.26 -8.43 6.66
N LEU A 5 -1.86 -7.32 7.27
CA LEU A 5 -0.95 -6.32 6.73
C LEU A 5 0.23 -6.21 7.67
N ARG A 6 1.35 -6.82 7.29
CA ARG A 6 2.62 -6.65 8.00
C ARG A 6 3.50 -5.70 7.22
N ASN A 7 3.86 -4.58 7.82
CA ASN A 7 4.70 -3.55 7.21
C ASN A 7 5.94 -3.33 8.07
N GLU A 8 7.11 -3.62 7.51
CA GLU A 8 8.40 -3.23 8.09
C GLU A 8 8.81 -1.89 7.47
N ILE A 9 9.00 -0.88 8.31
CA ILE A 9 9.26 0.50 7.93
C ILE A 9 10.63 0.87 8.46
N ASP A 10 11.54 1.22 7.56
CA ASP A 10 12.87 1.74 7.88
C ASP A 10 12.89 3.25 7.65
N LEU A 11 12.96 4.00 8.75
CA LEU A 11 13.04 5.45 8.82
C LEU A 11 14.48 5.83 9.19
N ASP A 12 15.34 6.00 8.19
CA ASP A 12 16.76 6.37 8.38
C ASP A 12 17.51 5.50 9.40
N GLY A 13 17.29 4.18 9.37
CA GLY A 13 17.91 3.20 10.27
C GLY A 13 17.07 2.86 11.50
N HIS A 14 15.95 3.54 11.72
CA HIS A 14 14.97 3.18 12.74
C HIS A 14 13.93 2.23 12.14
N LEU A 15 14.01 0.95 12.53
CA LEU A 15 13.07 -0.07 12.08
C LEU A 15 11.83 -0.12 12.98
N GLU A 16 10.66 0.05 12.37
CA GLU A 16 9.34 -0.17 12.97
C GLU A 16 8.63 -1.32 12.25
N VAL A 17 7.90 -2.15 12.99
CA VAL A 17 7.09 -3.23 12.42
C VAL A 17 5.65 -3.06 12.87
N ILE A 18 4.75 -2.85 11.92
CA ILE A 18 3.31 -2.76 12.13
C ILE A 18 2.66 -4.02 11.58
N ASP A 19 1.84 -4.70 12.38
CA ASP A 19 1.12 -5.92 11.99
C ASP A 19 -0.35 -5.76 12.37
N GLN A 20 -1.21 -5.64 11.37
CA GLN A 20 -2.64 -5.38 11.54
C GLN A 20 -3.46 -6.45 10.84
N THR A 21 -4.62 -6.78 11.41
CA THR A 21 -5.54 -7.76 10.84
C THR A 21 -6.97 -7.23 10.87
N PHE A 22 -7.68 -7.34 9.74
CA PHE A 22 -9.05 -6.86 9.59
C PHE A 22 -9.92 -7.89 8.88
N SER A 23 -11.22 -7.87 9.12
CA SER A 23 -12.19 -8.59 8.28
C SER A 23 -12.13 -8.02 6.85
N VAL A 24 -12.07 -8.89 5.84
CA VAL A 24 -11.94 -8.47 4.44
C VAL A 24 -13.00 -9.11 3.55
N GLU A 25 -13.53 -8.30 2.63
CA GLU A 25 -14.28 -8.77 1.47
C GLU A 25 -13.33 -8.89 0.27
N VAL A 26 -13.30 -10.06 -0.36
CA VAL A 26 -12.47 -10.33 -1.54
C VAL A 26 -13.35 -10.44 -2.77
N LYS A 27 -13.00 -9.71 -3.82
CA LYS A 27 -13.70 -9.70 -5.12
C LYS A 27 -12.71 -9.81 -6.25
N GLU A 28 -13.09 -10.52 -7.31
CA GLU A 28 -12.35 -10.54 -8.57
C GLU A 28 -13.24 -9.97 -9.67
N LYS A 29 -12.72 -9.02 -10.43
CA LYS A 29 -13.45 -8.41 -11.55
C LYS A 29 -12.46 -7.94 -12.61
N ASP A 30 -12.75 -8.27 -13.87
CA ASP A 30 -11.96 -7.85 -15.05
C ASP A 30 -10.46 -8.21 -14.91
N GLY A 31 -10.15 -9.39 -14.35
CA GLY A 31 -8.79 -9.88 -14.13
C GLY A 31 -8.02 -9.18 -13.01
N LYS A 32 -8.73 -8.42 -12.15
CA LYS A 32 -8.13 -7.70 -11.02
C LYS A 32 -8.72 -8.19 -9.70
N LEU A 33 -7.86 -8.27 -8.70
CA LEU A 33 -8.20 -8.59 -7.32
C LEU A 33 -8.53 -7.32 -6.54
N TYR A 34 -9.60 -7.39 -5.77
CA TYR A 34 -10.08 -6.33 -4.87
C TYR A 34 -10.15 -6.86 -3.45
N LEU A 35 -9.43 -6.24 -2.54
CA LEU A 35 -9.51 -6.47 -1.10
C LEU A 35 -10.12 -5.24 -0.44
N ILE A 36 -11.28 -5.41 0.19
CA ILE A 36 -12.06 -4.31 0.75
C ILE A 36 -12.23 -4.58 2.24
N TYR A 37 -11.73 -3.66 3.07
CA TYR A 37 -11.81 -3.78 4.53
C TYR A 37 -12.05 -2.41 5.17
N GLN A 38 -12.28 -2.42 6.48
CA GLN A 38 -12.38 -1.22 7.30
C GLN A 38 -11.21 -1.23 8.29
N ASN A 39 -10.47 -0.11 8.38
CA ASN A 39 -9.32 0.00 9.28
C ASN A 39 -9.75 0.40 10.71
N ASP A 40 -8.78 0.59 11.60
CA ASP A 40 -8.99 0.99 13.00
C ASP A 40 -9.70 2.36 13.15
N GLU A 41 -9.61 3.23 12.15
CA GLU A 41 -10.25 4.55 12.11
C GLU A 41 -11.68 4.51 11.52
N GLU A 42 -12.26 3.32 11.39
CA GLU A 42 -13.55 3.10 10.73
C GLU A 42 -13.59 3.53 9.25
N GLU A 43 -12.44 3.69 8.60
CA GLU A 43 -12.38 4.11 7.21
C GLU A 43 -12.34 2.92 6.27
N LYS A 44 -13.13 3.02 5.19
CA LYS A 44 -13.08 2.05 4.11
C LYS A 44 -11.73 2.12 3.39
N VAL A 45 -11.09 0.97 3.23
CA VAL A 45 -9.89 0.80 2.41
C VAL A 45 -10.19 -0.18 1.27
N VAL A 46 -9.78 0.20 0.06
CA VAL A 46 -9.87 -0.65 -1.12
C VAL A 46 -8.48 -0.81 -1.71
N ILE A 47 -8.00 -2.06 -1.74
CA ILE A 47 -6.80 -2.45 -2.47
C ILE A 47 -7.26 -3.10 -3.76
N LYS A 48 -6.84 -2.55 -4.89
CA LYS A 48 -7.05 -3.09 -6.23
C LYS A 48 -5.69 -3.47 -6.80
N CYS A 49 -5.49 -4.73 -7.15
CA CYS A 49 -4.20 -5.19 -7.67
C CYS A 49 -4.33 -6.20 -8.80
N ASP A 50 -3.30 -6.24 -9.63
CA ASP A 50 -3.06 -7.25 -10.65
C ASP A 50 -1.55 -7.58 -10.71
N GLU A 51 -1.08 -8.26 -11.75
CA GLU A 51 0.33 -8.63 -11.92
C GLU A 51 1.30 -7.45 -12.11
N ASN A 52 0.77 -6.25 -12.44
CA ASN A 52 1.55 -5.08 -12.83
C ASN A 52 1.52 -3.96 -11.79
N GLU A 53 0.38 -3.75 -11.13
CA GLU A 53 0.22 -2.65 -10.18
C GLU A 53 -0.73 -2.96 -9.01
N LEU A 54 -0.52 -2.24 -7.92
CA LEU A 54 -1.44 -2.13 -6.80
C LEU A 54 -1.83 -0.66 -6.60
N VAL A 55 -3.13 -0.41 -6.47
CA VAL A 55 -3.69 0.87 -6.05
C VAL A 55 -4.44 0.66 -4.74
N MET A 56 -4.00 1.36 -3.70
CA MET A 56 -4.66 1.41 -2.40
C MET A 56 -5.35 2.75 -2.24
N THR A 57 -6.67 2.72 -2.03
CA THR A 57 -7.46 3.91 -1.73
C THR A 57 -8.02 3.80 -0.33
N ARG A 58 -7.62 4.73 0.55
CA ARG A 58 -8.19 4.92 1.88
C ARG A 58 -9.20 6.06 1.79
N PHE A 59 -10.48 5.77 2.04
CA PHE A 59 -11.57 6.74 1.96
C PHE A 59 -11.66 7.61 3.23
N SER A 60 -10.53 8.17 3.62
CA SER A 60 -10.38 9.19 4.66
C SER A 60 -10.91 10.55 4.19
N ASN A 61 -11.00 11.52 5.11
CA ASN A 61 -11.28 12.92 4.76
C ASN A 61 -10.10 13.84 5.12
N PRO A 62 -9.28 14.27 4.14
CA PRO A 62 -9.39 14.00 2.71
C PRO A 62 -8.88 12.61 2.32
N LYS A 63 -9.26 12.12 1.14
CA LYS A 63 -8.94 10.78 0.65
C LYS A 63 -7.43 10.62 0.42
N SER A 64 -6.88 9.45 0.77
CA SER A 64 -5.50 9.07 0.46
C SER A 64 -5.46 7.99 -0.62
N ILE A 65 -4.56 8.14 -1.60
CA ILE A 65 -4.37 7.20 -2.71
C ILE A 65 -2.89 6.90 -2.87
N MET A 66 -2.53 5.63 -2.66
CA MET A 66 -1.21 5.09 -2.91
C MET A 66 -1.25 4.20 -4.16
N ARG A 67 -0.23 4.29 -4.99
CA ARG A 67 -0.07 3.47 -6.19
C ARG A 67 1.34 2.91 -6.21
N PHE A 68 1.47 1.65 -6.62
CA PHE A 68 2.72 0.93 -6.71
C PHE A 68 2.74 0.21 -8.04
N VAL A 69 3.76 0.47 -8.86
CA VAL A 69 3.87 -0.08 -10.20
C VAL A 69 5.16 -0.87 -10.29
N LYS A 70 5.07 -2.12 -10.76
CA LYS A 70 6.21 -3.01 -10.87
C LYS A 70 7.33 -2.35 -11.71
N LYS A 71 8.50 -2.20 -11.09
CA LYS A 71 9.73 -1.64 -11.69
C LYS A 71 9.57 -0.20 -12.22
N GLN A 72 8.59 0.56 -11.72
CA GLN A 72 8.35 1.94 -12.14
C GLN A 72 8.03 2.82 -10.92
N GLU A 73 8.25 4.12 -11.09
CA GLU A 73 7.81 5.11 -10.11
C GLU A 73 6.34 5.45 -10.32
N ALA A 74 5.64 5.76 -9.23
CA ALA A 74 4.30 6.32 -9.29
C ALA A 74 4.17 7.53 -8.37
N ILE A 75 3.53 8.59 -8.87
CA ILE A 75 3.18 9.75 -8.05
C ILE A 75 1.99 9.37 -7.17
N VAL A 76 2.09 9.68 -5.88
CA VAL A 76 1.05 9.46 -4.88
C VAL A 76 0.71 10.75 -4.16
N THR A 77 -0.51 10.81 -3.64
CA THR A 77 -1.05 12.02 -2.99
C THR A 77 -1.46 11.67 -1.57
N ILE A 78 -0.77 12.26 -0.61
CA ILE A 78 -0.95 11.97 0.81
C ILE A 78 -1.44 13.24 1.52
N PRO A 79 -2.61 13.20 2.17
CA PRO A 79 -3.02 14.21 3.12
C PRO A 79 -2.07 14.27 4.31
N THR A 80 -1.55 15.46 4.61
CA THR A 80 -0.77 15.72 5.82
C THR A 80 -1.43 16.86 6.61
N PRO A 81 -1.08 17.06 7.90
CA PRO A 81 -1.49 18.25 8.65
C PRO A 81 -1.11 19.58 7.97
N MET A 82 -0.10 19.56 7.09
CA MET A 82 0.35 20.73 6.32
C MET A 82 -0.33 20.88 4.96
N GLY A 83 -1.35 20.08 4.70
CA GLY A 83 -2.08 20.05 3.44
C GLY A 83 -1.78 18.81 2.61
N ILE A 84 -2.26 18.82 1.37
CA ILE A 84 -2.04 17.73 0.43
C ILE A 84 -0.60 17.80 -0.08
N GLN A 85 0.15 16.71 0.09
CA GLN A 85 1.51 16.57 -0.40
C GLN A 85 1.60 15.50 -1.50
N HIS A 86 2.57 15.66 -2.39
CA HIS A 86 2.88 14.71 -3.45
C HIS A 86 4.21 14.02 -3.18
N PHE A 87 4.22 12.71 -3.32
CA PHE A 87 5.39 11.86 -3.17
C PHE A 87 5.54 10.96 -4.39
N THR A 88 6.66 10.26 -4.48
CA THR A 88 6.84 9.15 -5.40
C THR A 88 7.04 7.85 -4.63
N THR A 89 6.42 6.78 -5.11
CA THR A 89 6.75 5.41 -4.69
C THR A 89 7.69 4.81 -5.72
N GLN A 90 8.82 4.25 -5.27
CA GLN A 90 9.75 3.52 -6.12
C GLN A 90 9.69 2.04 -5.74
N THR A 91 8.99 1.25 -6.56
CA THR A 91 8.71 -0.17 -6.23
C THR A 91 9.87 -1.07 -6.66
N SER A 92 10.60 -1.63 -5.69
CA SER A 92 11.74 -2.52 -5.92
C SER A 92 11.34 -4.00 -6.00
N LEU A 93 10.28 -4.40 -5.29
CA LEU A 93 9.70 -5.74 -5.37
C LEU A 93 8.18 -5.66 -5.46
N TYR A 94 7.62 -6.41 -6.41
CA TYR A 94 6.17 -6.59 -6.56
C TYR A 94 5.90 -8.04 -6.97
N GLN A 95 5.34 -8.83 -6.05
CA GLN A 95 5.02 -10.24 -6.25
C GLN A 95 3.60 -10.50 -5.75
N LEU A 96 2.68 -10.73 -6.68
CA LEU A 96 1.32 -11.16 -6.40
C LEU A 96 1.23 -12.68 -6.59
N SER A 97 0.75 -13.40 -5.59
CA SER A 97 0.46 -14.84 -5.65
C SER A 97 -0.98 -15.07 -5.21
N VAL A 98 -1.89 -15.15 -6.19
CA VAL A 98 -3.32 -15.35 -5.91
C VAL A 98 -3.58 -16.72 -5.29
N GLU A 99 -2.85 -17.75 -5.71
CA GLU A 99 -2.95 -19.11 -5.17
C GLU A 99 -2.55 -19.19 -3.70
N GLN A 100 -1.49 -18.48 -3.30
CA GLN A 100 -1.04 -18.41 -1.90
C GLN A 100 -1.77 -17.31 -1.09
N GLN A 101 -2.63 -16.54 -1.76
CA GLN A 101 -3.37 -15.42 -1.21
C GLN A 101 -2.47 -14.38 -0.54
N GLU A 102 -1.38 -14.02 -1.23
CA GLU A 102 -0.38 -13.09 -0.74
C GLU A 102 0.09 -12.08 -1.81
N LEU A 103 0.53 -10.92 -1.33
CA LEU A 103 1.25 -9.92 -2.11
C LEU A 103 2.43 -9.39 -1.30
N ILE A 104 3.62 -9.47 -1.88
CA ILE A 104 4.85 -8.91 -1.33
C ILE A 104 5.22 -7.66 -2.11
N LEU A 105 5.38 -6.55 -1.39
CA LEU A 105 5.64 -5.23 -1.94
C LEU A 105 6.78 -4.58 -1.17
N HIS A 106 7.89 -4.29 -1.86
CA HIS A 106 8.96 -3.47 -1.32
C HIS A 106 9.05 -2.17 -2.11
N TYR A 107 9.12 -1.04 -1.41
CA TYR A 107 9.19 0.27 -2.06
C TYR A 107 9.87 1.31 -1.18
N ASP A 108 10.43 2.33 -1.81
CA ASP A 108 10.83 3.56 -1.15
C ASP A 108 9.76 4.64 -1.36
N LEU A 109 9.49 5.44 -0.33
CA LEU A 109 8.69 6.66 -0.43
C LEU A 109 9.65 7.86 -0.48
N ASN A 110 9.59 8.62 -1.56
CA ASN A 110 10.49 9.74 -1.80
C ASN A 110 9.70 11.05 -2.01
N GLY A 111 10.32 12.18 -1.69
CA GLY A 111 9.78 13.50 -2.01
C GLY A 111 9.75 13.72 -3.52
N LEU A 112 8.67 14.32 -4.04
CA LEU A 112 8.52 14.55 -5.48
C LEU A 112 9.60 15.50 -6.04
N GLU A 113 9.92 16.57 -5.31
CA GLU A 113 10.79 17.65 -5.83
C GLU A 113 12.28 17.41 -5.61
N ASN A 114 12.66 16.87 -4.45
CA ASN A 114 14.06 16.72 -4.04
C ASN A 114 14.56 15.26 -4.09
N GLN A 115 13.69 14.30 -4.43
CA GLN A 115 13.96 12.85 -4.38
C GLN A 115 14.53 12.40 -3.03
N GLN A 116 14.30 13.16 -1.95
CA GLN A 116 14.71 12.77 -0.62
C GLN A 116 13.92 11.53 -0.23
N LYS A 117 14.63 10.47 0.14
CA LYS A 117 14.02 9.28 0.71
C LYS A 117 13.46 9.60 2.09
N PHE A 118 12.19 9.29 2.31
CA PHE A 118 11.53 9.42 3.60
C PHE A 118 11.57 8.10 4.38
N ALA A 119 11.30 7.00 3.69
CA ALA A 119 11.26 5.68 4.31
C ALA A 119 11.37 4.58 3.26
N SER A 120 11.91 3.44 3.69
CA SER A 120 11.87 2.18 2.94
C SER A 120 10.87 1.24 3.60
N TYR A 121 10.05 0.59 2.79
CA TYR A 121 8.96 -0.27 3.24
C TYR A 121 9.12 -1.69 2.70
N LYS A 122 8.86 -2.68 3.56
CA LYS A 122 8.64 -4.07 3.18
C LYS A 122 7.26 -4.50 3.68
N MET A 123 6.29 -4.44 2.77
CA MET A 123 4.90 -4.77 3.04
C MET A 123 4.60 -6.20 2.58
N HIS A 124 4.00 -6.97 3.46
CA HIS A 124 3.42 -8.27 3.18
C HIS A 124 1.91 -8.23 3.46
N ILE A 125 1.12 -8.56 2.44
CA ILE A 125 -0.33 -8.57 2.50
C ILE A 125 -0.79 -10.01 2.31
N GLU A 126 -1.54 -10.56 3.25
CA GLU A 126 -2.17 -11.88 3.15
C GLU A 126 -3.69 -11.77 3.29
N TRP A 127 -4.49 -12.56 2.57
CA TRP A 127 -5.95 -12.61 2.76
C TRP A 127 -6.44 -14.05 2.88
N LYS A 128 -6.73 -14.52 4.10
CA LYS A 128 -7.05 -15.93 4.41
C LYS A 128 -8.22 -16.05 5.39
#